data_AF-A0A3L6P5K4-F1
#
_entry.id   AF-A0A3L6P5K4-F1
#
_cell.length_a   1.000
_cell.length_b   1.000
_cell.length_c   1.000
_cell.angle_alpha   90.00
_cell.angle_beta   90.00
_cell.angle_gamma   90.00
#
_symmetry.space_group_name_H-M   'P 1'
#
loop_
_entity.id
_entity.type
_entity.pdbx_description
1 polymer ?
#
loop_
_entity_poly.entity_id
_entity_poly.type
_entity_poly.pdbx_seq_one_letter_code
_entity_poly.pdbx_strand_id
1 'polypeptide(L)'
;MKFFGQPATREELRTIGNHSFTWTNDHIPKSHTDPLRYKCDELGAAAVKEIQEIHAQQKKEGHQVGRTDLFETLSHHQDQSQVLSQLWTEVHTVPYWVDWDQIARGQRFFYRYALANLIGFAFQGFVGENSASTSVVEVLARTGGFSTRVLRRRLLETFQLVLQVTHSLDHVKPGGPGHRSIVRVRLLHSMVRQQILKVAASKCRFFDQETHGIPINTLDSIHAIATFSCNHAWLQLPLMGITPEKQEVEDYIALWRYVAHVIGAPQEYFTTATQAKAVMESLAYNELLVTPTSVVIGYNFVEALKDLPPMNISDGFIQAASRVLNGHEICDQLGMGRPSWYSYACFRGHCWLVWSLASLQRWIPALDDKVIDLCREGLHNAIIHSNQGLGGGSILDFKYVPDGRIQGKEKNDRAEGRLWFFERPLEFMYFVVFVIGCTVVLAWLLCMAQLLALGSSRLGR
;
A
#
# COMPACT_ATOMS: atom_id res chain seq x y z
N MET A 1 -30.09 9.76 5.35
CA MET A 1 -28.98 10.22 4.49
C MET A 1 -28.55 11.63 4.90
N LYS A 2 -27.65 11.70 5.88
CA LYS A 2 -26.75 12.84 6.14
C LYS A 2 -25.46 12.19 6.64
N PHE A 3 -24.76 11.53 5.72
CA PHE A 3 -23.52 10.81 6.03
C PHE A 3 -22.27 11.69 5.92
N PHE A 4 -22.43 12.97 5.59
CA PHE A 4 -21.32 13.87 5.32
C PHE A 4 -21.49 15.16 6.12
N GLY A 5 -20.43 15.52 6.84
CA GLY A 5 -20.36 16.69 7.73
C GLY A 5 -20.54 18.01 6.99
N GLN A 6 -20.90 19.04 7.75
CA GLN A 6 -21.11 20.41 7.26
C GLN A 6 -19.86 21.03 6.61
N PRO A 7 -20.00 22.05 5.74
CA PRO A 7 -18.86 22.74 5.13
C PRO A 7 -17.94 23.34 6.22
N ALA A 8 -16.66 22.95 6.18
CA ALA A 8 -15.71 23.17 7.26
C ALA A 8 -15.21 24.63 7.35
N THR A 9 -15.10 25.13 8.59
CA THR A 9 -14.34 26.34 8.93
C THR A 9 -12.84 26.02 9.09
N ARG A 10 -11.99 27.02 8.84
CA ARG A 10 -10.55 26.90 8.50
C ARG A 10 -9.59 26.37 9.57
N GLU A 11 -10.01 26.08 10.80
CA GLU A 11 -9.11 25.79 11.93
C GLU A 11 -9.63 24.70 12.89
N GLU A 12 -10.36 23.71 12.37
CA GLU A 12 -10.86 22.60 13.21
C GLU A 12 -9.88 21.42 13.23
N LEU A 13 -9.58 20.91 14.43
CA LEU A 13 -8.83 19.67 14.59
C LEU A 13 -9.67 18.49 14.09
N ARG A 14 -9.11 17.69 13.18
CA ARG A 14 -9.72 16.47 12.63
C ARG A 14 -8.94 15.26 13.10
N THR A 15 -9.63 14.12 13.20
CA THR A 15 -9.02 12.84 13.58
C THR A 15 -9.51 11.74 12.66
N ILE A 16 -8.59 10.90 12.19
CA ILE A 16 -8.84 9.69 11.41
C ILE A 16 -8.10 8.56 12.11
N GLY A 17 -8.84 7.65 12.75
CA GLY A 17 -8.24 6.61 13.56
C GLY A 17 -7.34 7.20 14.66
N ASN A 18 -6.04 6.92 14.61
CA ASN A 18 -5.03 7.44 15.54
C ASN A 18 -4.27 8.68 15.02
N HIS A 19 -4.61 9.21 13.85
CA HIS A 19 -3.97 10.38 13.25
C HIS A 19 -4.83 11.62 13.43
N SER A 20 -4.25 12.69 13.99
CA SER A 20 -4.93 13.99 14.14
C SER A 20 -4.18 15.09 13.40
N PHE A 21 -4.93 15.99 12.77
CA PHE A 21 -4.39 17.07 11.96
C PHE A 21 -5.31 18.28 11.94
N THR A 22 -4.75 19.45 11.65
CA THR A 22 -5.51 20.68 11.45
C THR A 22 -5.77 20.87 9.98
N TRP A 23 -7.03 21.06 9.60
CA TRP A 23 -7.40 21.35 8.21
C TRP A 23 -6.81 22.70 7.78
N THR A 24 -6.17 22.76 6.61
CA THR A 24 -5.52 23.97 6.07
C THR A 24 -6.08 24.33 4.68
N ASN A 25 -5.58 25.41 4.07
CA ASN A 25 -5.92 25.77 2.68
C ASN A 25 -5.36 24.81 1.63
N ASP A 26 -4.37 23.99 1.99
CA ASP A 26 -3.80 22.99 1.09
C ASP A 26 -4.66 21.72 1.02
N HIS A 27 -5.61 21.57 1.96
CA HIS A 27 -6.53 20.44 1.99
C HIS A 27 -7.67 20.64 0.98
N ILE A 28 -8.07 19.53 0.38
CA ILE A 28 -9.04 19.50 -0.71
C ILE A 28 -10.40 19.12 -0.13
N PRO A 29 -11.39 20.03 -0.17
CA PRO A 29 -12.73 19.71 0.31
C PRO A 29 -13.41 18.69 -0.61
N LYS A 30 -14.32 17.90 -0.04
CA LYS A 30 -15.03 16.83 -0.76
C LYS A 30 -15.71 17.30 -2.06
N SER A 31 -16.23 18.52 -2.09
CA SER A 31 -16.84 19.11 -3.29
C SER A 31 -15.91 19.19 -4.51
N HIS A 32 -14.59 19.21 -4.29
CA HIS A 32 -13.58 19.21 -5.36
C HIS A 32 -13.10 17.80 -5.70
N THR A 33 -13.14 16.85 -4.77
CA THR A 33 -12.75 15.45 -5.02
C THR A 33 -13.88 14.63 -5.63
N ASP A 34 -15.14 14.90 -5.29
CA ASP A 34 -16.31 14.15 -5.77
C ASP A 34 -16.38 14.06 -7.31
N PRO A 35 -16.17 15.13 -8.09
CA PRO A 35 -16.16 15.03 -9.55
C PRO A 35 -15.08 14.09 -10.12
N LEU A 36 -13.98 13.84 -9.40
CA LEU A 36 -12.91 12.95 -9.84
C LEU A 36 -13.35 11.47 -9.85
N ARG A 37 -14.43 11.12 -9.14
CA ARG A 37 -15.04 9.78 -9.15
C ARG A 37 -15.62 9.40 -10.52
N TYR A 38 -15.87 10.37 -11.38
CA TYR A 38 -16.45 10.17 -12.71
C TYR A 38 -15.45 10.39 -13.85
N LYS A 39 -14.16 10.58 -13.53
CA LYS A 39 -13.07 10.69 -14.50
C LYS A 39 -12.19 9.44 -14.45
N CYS A 40 -11.61 9.05 -15.58
CA CYS A 40 -10.63 7.96 -15.64
C CYS A 40 -9.56 8.23 -16.70
N ASP A 41 -8.59 7.34 -16.78
CA ASP A 41 -7.56 7.31 -17.83
C ASP A 41 -8.18 6.92 -19.19
N GLU A 42 -8.63 7.92 -19.94
CA GLU A 42 -9.24 7.74 -21.27
C GLU A 42 -8.23 7.20 -22.30
N LEU A 43 -6.98 7.65 -22.24
CA LEU A 43 -5.93 7.20 -23.14
C LEU A 43 -5.59 5.73 -22.91
N GLY A 44 -5.41 5.32 -21.65
CA GLY A 44 -5.20 3.92 -21.31
C GLY A 44 -6.41 3.04 -21.66
N ALA A 45 -7.64 3.56 -21.50
CA ALA A 45 -8.85 2.84 -21.88
C ALA A 45 -8.95 2.64 -23.42
N ALA A 46 -8.63 3.66 -24.20
CA ALA A 46 -8.60 3.58 -25.66
C ALA A 46 -7.52 2.61 -26.14
N ALA A 47 -6.31 2.68 -25.59
CA ALA A 47 -5.21 1.79 -25.93
C ALA A 47 -5.53 0.31 -25.64
N VAL A 48 -6.13 0.02 -24.48
CA VAL A 48 -6.57 -1.35 -24.14
C VAL A 48 -7.58 -1.88 -25.16
N LYS A 49 -8.50 -1.04 -25.64
CA LYS A 49 -9.49 -1.44 -26.65
C LYS A 49 -8.79 -1.83 -27.96
N GLU A 50 -7.85 -1.03 -28.44
CA GLU A 50 -7.11 -1.33 -29.67
C GLU A 50 -6.22 -2.58 -29.52
N ILE A 51 -5.56 -2.75 -28.37
CA ILE A 51 -4.79 -3.97 -28.07
C ILE A 51 -5.68 -5.22 -28.12
N GLN A 52 -6.90 -5.14 -27.57
CA GLN A 52 -7.86 -6.24 -27.63
C GLN A 52 -8.33 -6.53 -29.07
N GLU A 53 -8.48 -5.51 -29.91
CA GLU A 53 -8.81 -5.66 -31.33
C GLU A 53 -7.68 -6.36 -32.10
N ILE A 54 -6.41 -5.98 -31.83
CA ILE A 54 -5.22 -6.64 -32.38
C ILE A 54 -5.20 -8.13 -31.98
N HIS A 55 -5.41 -8.44 -30.69
CA HIS A 55 -5.49 -9.82 -30.22
C HIS A 55 -6.62 -10.62 -30.88
N ALA A 56 -7.77 -9.99 -31.08
CA ALA A 56 -8.91 -10.63 -31.74
C ALA A 56 -8.61 -10.92 -33.23
N GLN A 57 -7.88 -10.04 -33.91
CA GLN A 57 -7.46 -10.25 -35.29
C GLN A 57 -6.42 -11.37 -35.40
N GLN A 58 -5.35 -11.33 -34.60
CA GLN A 58 -4.32 -12.37 -34.58
C GLN A 58 -4.91 -13.76 -34.31
N LYS A 59 -5.89 -13.84 -33.40
CA LYS A 59 -6.61 -15.09 -33.12
C LYS A 59 -7.40 -15.61 -34.32
N LYS A 60 -8.01 -14.72 -35.12
CA LYS A 60 -8.70 -15.10 -36.37
C LYS A 60 -7.73 -15.59 -37.44
N GLU A 61 -6.51 -15.05 -37.46
CA GLU A 61 -5.44 -15.43 -38.37
C GLU A 61 -4.71 -16.74 -37.97
N GLY A 62 -5.16 -17.42 -36.91
CA GLY A 62 -4.60 -18.69 -36.45
C GLY A 62 -3.32 -18.55 -35.63
N HIS A 63 -2.92 -17.31 -35.27
CA HIS A 63 -1.80 -17.11 -34.36
C HIS A 63 -2.17 -17.59 -32.95
N GLN A 64 -1.21 -18.20 -32.27
CA GLN A 64 -1.36 -18.61 -30.88
C GLN A 64 -1.27 -17.36 -30.00
N VAL A 65 -2.41 -16.67 -29.81
CA VAL A 65 -2.54 -15.56 -28.87
C VAL A 65 -2.57 -16.16 -27.47
N GLY A 66 -1.38 -16.41 -26.89
CA GLY A 66 -1.23 -16.91 -25.52
C GLY A 66 -1.82 -15.94 -24.48
N ARG A 67 -1.62 -16.18 -23.17
CA ARG A 67 -1.91 -15.17 -22.13
C ARG A 67 -1.08 -13.92 -22.43
N THR A 68 -1.65 -12.96 -23.14
CA THR A 68 -0.85 -11.96 -23.85
C THR A 68 -0.54 -10.80 -22.92
N ASP A 69 0.74 -10.51 -22.79
CA ASP A 69 1.22 -9.33 -22.08
C ASP A 69 0.80 -8.08 -22.86
N LEU A 70 -0.06 -7.26 -22.26
CA LEU A 70 -0.57 -6.04 -22.88
C LEU A 70 0.57 -5.06 -23.18
N PHE A 71 1.62 -5.05 -22.34
CA PHE A 71 2.78 -4.19 -22.56
C PHE A 71 3.58 -4.62 -23.79
N GLU A 72 3.84 -5.92 -23.97
CA GLU A 72 4.56 -6.41 -25.14
C GLU A 72 3.78 -6.14 -26.42
N THR A 73 2.45 -6.27 -26.38
CA THR A 73 1.61 -5.91 -27.53
C THR A 73 1.70 -4.43 -27.86
N LEU A 74 1.61 -3.56 -26.84
CA LEU A 74 1.80 -2.12 -27.00
C LEU A 74 3.19 -1.82 -27.59
N SER A 75 4.25 -2.45 -27.08
CA SER A 75 5.62 -2.24 -27.56
C SER A 75 5.82 -2.64 -29.03
N HIS A 76 5.14 -3.69 -29.50
CA HIS A 76 5.26 -4.13 -30.89
C HIS A 76 4.39 -3.34 -31.87
N HIS A 77 3.31 -2.72 -31.39
CA HIS A 77 2.31 -2.04 -32.23
C HIS A 77 2.18 -0.55 -31.92
N GLN A 78 3.16 0.04 -31.23
CA GLN A 78 3.14 1.45 -30.81
C GLN A 78 2.89 2.43 -31.97
N ASP A 79 3.33 2.09 -33.19
CA ASP A 79 3.23 2.96 -34.37
C ASP A 79 2.00 2.64 -35.25
N GLN A 80 1.16 1.68 -34.85
CA GLN A 80 0.01 1.22 -35.64
C GLN A 80 -1.16 2.22 -35.63
N SER A 81 -1.28 3.02 -34.57
CA SER A 81 -2.35 4.01 -34.42
C SER A 81 -1.86 5.25 -33.67
N GLN A 82 -2.62 6.35 -33.79
CA GLN A 82 -2.36 7.56 -33.02
C GLN A 82 -2.49 7.33 -31.51
N VAL A 83 -3.44 6.49 -31.08
CA VAL A 83 -3.70 6.21 -29.65
C VAL A 83 -2.53 5.45 -29.02
N LEU A 84 -2.06 4.38 -29.67
CA LEU A 84 -0.93 3.60 -29.17
C LEU A 84 0.37 4.42 -29.17
N SER A 85 0.57 5.23 -30.21
CA SER A 85 1.74 6.11 -30.32
C SER A 85 1.73 7.20 -29.25
N GLN A 86 0.55 7.79 -28.97
CA GLN A 86 0.39 8.77 -27.91
C GLN A 86 0.65 8.16 -26.53
N LEU A 87 0.06 7.00 -26.22
CA LEU A 87 0.31 6.32 -24.95
C LEU A 87 1.79 5.96 -24.79
N TRP A 88 2.40 5.39 -25.83
CA TRP A 88 3.81 5.02 -25.82
C TRP A 88 4.71 6.24 -25.56
N THR A 89 4.44 7.34 -26.25
CA THR A 89 5.16 8.60 -26.08
C THR A 89 4.99 9.16 -24.67
N GLU A 90 3.77 9.16 -24.14
CA GLU A 90 3.47 9.68 -22.80
C GLU A 90 4.23 8.91 -21.70
N VAL A 91 4.24 7.57 -21.77
CA VAL A 91 4.90 6.74 -20.75
C VAL A 91 6.43 6.74 -20.89
N HIS A 92 6.99 7.05 -22.07
CA HIS A 92 8.44 7.14 -22.28
C HIS A 92 9.00 8.56 -22.12
N THR A 93 8.15 9.58 -22.12
CA THR A 93 8.56 10.96 -21.91
C THR A 93 8.90 11.18 -20.45
N VAL A 94 10.11 11.67 -20.18
CA VAL A 94 10.55 12.08 -18.84
C VAL A 94 10.14 13.55 -18.63
N PRO A 95 9.26 13.87 -17.66
CA PRO A 95 8.88 15.25 -17.38
C PRO A 95 10.06 16.12 -16.92
N TYR A 96 10.02 17.42 -17.24
CA TYR A 96 11.11 18.36 -16.92
C TYR A 96 11.42 18.50 -15.42
N TRP A 97 10.45 18.19 -14.55
CA TRP A 97 10.60 18.28 -13.10
C TRP A 97 11.24 17.04 -12.48
N VAL A 98 11.53 16.00 -13.27
CA VAL A 98 12.17 14.78 -12.77
C VAL A 98 13.65 15.05 -12.50
N ASP A 99 14.04 14.93 -11.24
CA ASP A 99 15.42 14.85 -10.80
C ASP A 99 15.75 13.38 -10.44
N TRP A 100 16.64 12.76 -11.23
CA TRP A 100 17.03 11.37 -11.03
C TRP A 100 17.86 11.17 -9.75
N ASP A 101 18.63 12.16 -9.31
CA ASP A 101 19.38 12.06 -8.06
C ASP A 101 18.41 12.13 -6.87
N GLN A 102 17.36 12.94 -6.99
CA GLN A 102 16.26 12.96 -6.02
C GLN A 102 15.55 11.61 -5.93
N ILE A 103 15.19 11.03 -7.08
CA ILE A 103 14.55 9.71 -7.13
C ILE A 103 15.47 8.63 -6.53
N ALA A 104 16.76 8.65 -6.83
CA ALA A 104 17.72 7.69 -6.27
C ALA A 104 17.79 7.74 -4.74
N ARG A 105 17.74 8.95 -4.15
CA ARG A 105 17.62 9.11 -2.69
C ARG A 105 16.29 8.60 -2.17
N GLY A 106 15.19 8.89 -2.88
CA GLY A 106 13.85 8.40 -2.54
C GLY A 106 13.76 6.87 -2.51
N GLN A 107 14.43 6.19 -3.45
CA GLN A 107 14.52 4.72 -3.48
C GLN A 107 15.11 4.11 -2.20
N ARG A 108 15.98 4.84 -1.50
CA ARG A 108 16.57 4.37 -0.22
C ARG A 108 15.57 4.36 0.93
N PHE A 109 14.59 5.27 0.94
CA PHE A 109 13.61 5.41 2.01
C PHE A 109 12.88 4.09 2.30
N PHE A 110 12.44 3.41 1.24
CA PHE A 110 11.67 2.17 1.39
C PHE A 110 12.48 1.09 2.12
N TYR A 111 13.77 0.93 1.74
CA TYR A 111 14.63 -0.10 2.31
C TYR A 111 15.23 0.26 3.66
N ARG A 112 15.47 1.55 3.91
CA ARG A 112 15.91 2.05 5.23
C ARG A 112 14.92 1.65 6.33
N TYR A 113 13.64 1.65 6.00
CA TYR A 113 12.56 1.28 6.91
C TYR A 113 11.84 -0.02 6.51
N ALA A 114 12.51 -0.92 5.77
CA ALA A 114 11.88 -2.09 5.15
C ALA A 114 10.97 -2.90 6.09
N LEU A 115 11.46 -3.25 7.29
CA LEU A 115 10.70 -4.06 8.26
C LEU A 115 9.43 -3.34 8.73
N ALA A 116 9.52 -2.04 8.99
CA ALA A 116 8.39 -1.22 9.41
C ALA A 116 7.41 -1.00 8.25
N ASN A 117 7.93 -0.69 7.06
CA ASN A 117 7.14 -0.47 5.85
C ASN A 117 6.37 -1.72 5.43
N LEU A 118 6.93 -2.93 5.56
CA LEU A 118 6.22 -4.19 5.27
C LEU A 118 4.98 -4.37 6.15
N ILE A 119 5.11 -4.13 7.45
CA ILE A 119 4.01 -4.23 8.41
C ILE A 119 3.01 -3.09 8.21
N GLY A 120 3.49 -1.86 8.01
CA GLY A 120 2.67 -0.69 7.72
C GLY A 120 1.85 -0.88 6.44
N PHE A 121 2.46 -1.39 5.38
CA PHE A 121 1.79 -1.67 4.11
C PHE A 121 0.64 -2.68 4.28
N ALA A 122 0.91 -3.78 4.97
CA ALA A 122 -0.07 -4.84 5.19
C ALA A 122 -1.21 -4.41 6.13
N PHE A 123 -0.89 -3.77 7.26
CA PHE A 123 -1.87 -3.57 8.34
C PHE A 123 -2.41 -2.15 8.45
N GLN A 124 -1.78 -1.16 7.81
CA GLN A 124 -2.34 0.19 7.68
C GLN A 124 -2.79 0.43 6.23
N GLY A 125 -1.87 0.32 5.27
CA GLY A 125 -2.14 0.63 3.86
C GLY A 125 -3.19 -0.29 3.20
N PHE A 126 -3.32 -1.53 3.65
CA PHE A 126 -4.40 -2.40 3.20
C PHE A 126 -5.63 -2.34 4.12
N VAL A 127 -5.47 -2.70 5.39
CA VAL A 127 -6.59 -2.81 6.34
C VAL A 127 -7.25 -1.45 6.63
N GLY A 128 -6.47 -0.42 6.98
CA GLY A 128 -7.02 0.88 7.34
C GLY A 128 -7.48 1.73 6.16
N GLU A 129 -6.89 1.51 4.99
CA GLU A 129 -7.06 2.39 3.83
C GLU A 129 -7.83 1.69 2.71
N ASN A 130 -7.18 0.77 1.97
CA ASN A 130 -7.81 0.15 0.79
C ASN A 130 -9.06 -0.66 1.12
N SER A 131 -9.19 -1.20 2.33
CA SER A 131 -10.42 -1.88 2.76
C SER A 131 -11.52 -0.90 3.17
N ALA A 132 -11.18 0.32 3.61
CA ALA A 132 -12.12 1.34 4.04
C ALA A 132 -12.42 2.40 2.96
N SER A 133 -11.67 2.45 1.86
CA SER A 133 -11.99 3.28 0.71
C SER A 133 -13.14 2.64 -0.08
N THR A 134 -14.30 3.31 -0.07
CA THR A 134 -15.58 2.75 -0.54
C THR A 134 -15.57 2.34 -2.01
N SER A 135 -14.94 3.10 -2.91
CA SER A 135 -14.86 2.71 -4.33
C SER A 135 -13.83 1.61 -4.56
N VAL A 136 -12.65 1.74 -3.94
CA VAL A 136 -11.56 0.77 -4.04
C VAL A 136 -12.05 -0.61 -3.60
N VAL A 137 -12.60 -0.73 -2.39
CA VAL A 137 -13.03 -2.02 -1.83
C VAL A 137 -14.08 -2.72 -2.69
N GLU A 138 -14.97 -1.97 -3.35
CA GLU A 138 -15.99 -2.54 -4.23
C GLU A 138 -15.38 -3.11 -5.53
N VAL A 139 -14.33 -2.47 -6.07
CA VAL A 139 -13.53 -3.03 -7.18
C VAL A 139 -12.79 -4.30 -6.73
N LEU A 140 -12.18 -4.27 -5.54
CA LEU A 140 -11.48 -5.43 -4.97
C LEU A 140 -12.41 -6.64 -4.83
N ALA A 141 -13.63 -6.45 -4.32
CA ALA A 141 -14.61 -7.50 -4.09
C ALA A 141 -15.21 -8.12 -5.37
N ARG A 142 -15.18 -7.41 -6.50
CA ARG A 142 -15.81 -7.84 -7.78
C ARG A 142 -14.86 -8.46 -8.79
N THR A 143 -13.57 -8.30 -8.57
CA THR A 143 -12.55 -8.95 -9.39
C THR A 143 -12.35 -10.40 -8.98
N GLY A 144 -12.79 -10.82 -7.78
CA GLY A 144 -12.52 -12.16 -7.24
C GLY A 144 -11.07 -12.36 -6.76
N GLY A 145 -10.24 -11.31 -6.85
CA GLY A 145 -8.83 -11.32 -6.44
C GLY A 145 -8.61 -11.24 -4.92
N PHE A 146 -9.66 -11.34 -4.11
CA PHE A 146 -9.64 -11.28 -2.64
C PHE A 146 -10.27 -12.53 -1.98
N SER A 147 -10.34 -13.64 -2.70
CA SER A 147 -10.50 -14.96 -2.08
C SER A 147 -9.24 -15.36 -1.32
N THR A 148 -9.37 -16.12 -0.23
CA THR A 148 -8.21 -16.50 0.61
C THR A 148 -7.16 -17.30 -0.15
N ARG A 149 -7.59 -17.98 -1.22
CA ARG A 149 -6.74 -18.81 -2.11
C ARG A 149 -5.84 -17.98 -3.02
N VAL A 150 -6.28 -16.80 -3.44
CA VAL A 150 -5.57 -16.02 -4.48
C VAL A 150 -4.97 -14.72 -3.94
N LEU A 151 -5.46 -14.25 -2.79
CA LEU A 151 -5.05 -12.97 -2.20
C LEU A 151 -3.54 -12.89 -1.98
N ARG A 152 -2.90 -13.97 -1.51
CA ARG A 152 -1.43 -13.99 -1.33
C ARG A 152 -0.71 -13.60 -2.62
N ARG A 153 -1.07 -14.21 -3.75
CA ARG A 153 -0.43 -13.91 -5.04
C ARG A 153 -0.64 -12.46 -5.45
N ARG A 154 -1.86 -11.94 -5.29
CA ARG A 154 -2.18 -10.55 -5.60
C ARG A 154 -1.38 -9.56 -4.74
N LEU A 155 -1.20 -9.85 -3.46
CA LEU A 155 -0.36 -9.03 -2.57
C LEU A 155 1.11 -9.04 -3.03
N LEU A 156 1.63 -10.20 -3.44
CA LEU A 156 2.98 -10.31 -3.98
C LEU A 156 3.14 -9.57 -5.32
N GLU A 157 2.12 -9.58 -6.17
CA GLU A 157 2.10 -8.85 -7.45
C GLU A 157 2.14 -7.32 -7.22
N THR A 158 1.35 -6.81 -6.28
CA THR A 158 1.44 -5.40 -5.86
C THR A 158 2.82 -5.09 -5.26
N PHE A 159 3.36 -6.00 -4.45
CA PHE A 159 4.64 -5.79 -3.80
C PHE A 159 5.82 -5.84 -4.80
N GLN A 160 5.72 -6.65 -5.86
CA GLN A 160 6.67 -6.63 -6.97
C GLN A 160 6.77 -5.24 -7.59
N LEU A 161 5.64 -4.55 -7.84
CA LEU A 161 5.67 -3.19 -8.39
C LEU A 161 6.48 -2.26 -7.48
N VAL A 162 6.18 -2.25 -6.17
CA VAL A 162 6.88 -1.42 -5.18
C VAL A 162 8.38 -1.72 -5.21
N LEU A 163 8.76 -3.00 -5.17
CA LEU A 163 10.17 -3.41 -5.18
C LEU A 163 10.87 -3.00 -6.46
N GLN A 164 10.23 -3.14 -7.63
CA GLN A 164 10.88 -2.78 -8.89
C GLN A 164 11.04 -1.27 -9.05
N VAL A 165 10.06 -0.45 -8.65
CA VAL A 165 10.20 1.02 -8.75
C VAL A 165 11.15 1.59 -7.69
N THR A 166 11.33 0.88 -6.57
CA THR A 166 12.28 1.28 -5.51
C THR A 166 13.68 0.70 -5.68
N HIS A 167 13.89 -0.27 -6.57
CA HIS A 167 15.15 -1.02 -6.66
C HIS A 167 16.37 -0.16 -7.06
N SER A 168 16.37 0.36 -8.28
CA SER A 168 17.44 1.23 -8.82
C SER A 168 16.90 2.15 -9.91
N LEU A 169 17.68 3.16 -10.31
CA LEU A 169 17.30 4.07 -11.39
C LEU A 169 17.04 3.33 -12.70
N ASP A 170 17.84 2.32 -13.02
CA ASP A 170 17.68 1.53 -14.24
C ASP A 170 16.38 0.73 -14.26
N HIS A 171 15.79 0.44 -13.08
CA HIS A 171 14.50 -0.20 -13.01
C HIS A 171 13.34 0.75 -13.29
N VAL A 172 13.40 1.98 -12.75
CA VAL A 172 12.28 2.93 -12.83
C VAL A 172 12.33 3.82 -14.07
N LYS A 173 13.51 4.04 -14.68
CA LYS A 173 13.67 4.77 -15.94
C LYS A 173 12.93 4.11 -17.11
N PRO A 174 12.54 4.87 -18.17
CA PRO A 174 11.85 4.32 -19.33
C PRO A 174 12.53 3.07 -19.91
N GLY A 175 11.74 2.01 -20.09
CA GLY A 175 12.21 0.71 -20.58
C GLY A 175 12.72 -0.26 -19.50
N GLY A 176 12.96 0.21 -18.27
CA GLY A 176 13.37 -0.61 -17.13
C GLY A 176 12.26 -1.52 -16.58
N PRO A 177 12.59 -2.58 -15.82
CA PRO A 177 11.59 -3.52 -15.29
C PRO A 177 10.46 -2.87 -14.46
N GLY A 178 10.79 -1.88 -13.62
CA GLY A 178 9.82 -1.13 -12.84
C GLY A 178 8.93 -0.25 -13.73
N HIS A 179 9.51 0.46 -14.68
CA HIS A 179 8.77 1.22 -15.69
C HIS A 179 7.76 0.35 -16.45
N ARG A 180 8.20 -0.79 -16.99
CA ARG A 180 7.31 -1.73 -17.69
C ARG A 180 6.18 -2.23 -16.79
N SER A 181 6.47 -2.52 -15.53
CA SER A 181 5.45 -2.92 -14.57
C SER A 181 4.42 -1.82 -14.29
N ILE A 182 4.83 -0.56 -14.18
CA ILE A 182 3.89 0.57 -14.04
C ILE A 182 2.95 0.62 -15.26
N VAL A 183 3.49 0.51 -16.48
CA VAL A 183 2.69 0.52 -17.71
C VAL A 183 1.74 -0.69 -17.76
N ARG A 184 2.20 -1.88 -17.37
CA ARG A 184 1.32 -3.06 -17.24
C ARG A 184 0.17 -2.82 -16.28
N VAL A 185 0.42 -2.19 -15.12
CA VAL A 185 -0.63 -1.86 -14.16
C VAL A 185 -1.62 -0.85 -14.74
N ARG A 186 -1.16 0.19 -15.45
CA ARG A 186 -2.02 1.16 -16.14
C ARG A 186 -2.99 0.49 -17.12
N LEU A 187 -2.46 -0.41 -17.96
CA LEU A 187 -3.25 -1.19 -18.92
C LEU A 187 -4.20 -2.17 -18.21
N LEU A 188 -3.74 -2.85 -17.16
CA LEU A 188 -4.54 -3.75 -16.34
C LEU A 188 -5.72 -3.02 -15.69
N HIS A 189 -5.49 -1.83 -15.12
CA HIS A 189 -6.54 -1.00 -14.51
C HIS A 189 -7.63 -0.65 -15.51
N SER A 190 -7.25 -0.23 -16.72
CA SER A 190 -8.20 0.09 -17.79
C SER A 190 -9.02 -1.13 -18.25
N MET A 191 -8.40 -2.30 -18.35
CA MET A 191 -9.08 -3.55 -18.66
C MET A 191 -10.03 -4.02 -17.55
N VAL A 192 -9.61 -3.93 -16.28
CA VAL A 192 -10.47 -4.25 -15.11
C VAL A 192 -11.71 -3.36 -15.12
N ARG A 193 -11.54 -2.05 -15.35
CA ARG A 193 -12.64 -1.09 -15.45
C ARG A 193 -13.63 -1.48 -16.53
N GLN A 194 -13.15 -1.72 -17.76
CA GLN A 194 -13.99 -2.15 -18.88
C GLN A 194 -14.78 -3.42 -18.55
N GLN A 195 -14.15 -4.41 -17.92
CA GLN A 195 -14.80 -5.68 -17.61
C GLN A 195 -15.85 -5.54 -16.50
N ILE A 196 -15.59 -4.76 -15.45
CA ILE A 196 -16.59 -4.48 -14.41
C ILE A 196 -17.82 -3.78 -15.01
N LEU A 197 -17.60 -2.76 -15.84
CA LEU A 197 -18.70 -2.03 -16.50
C LEU A 197 -19.50 -2.92 -17.45
N LYS A 198 -18.82 -3.79 -18.21
CA LYS A 198 -19.47 -4.78 -19.09
C LYS A 198 -20.38 -5.72 -18.31
N VAL A 199 -19.91 -6.25 -17.17
CA VAL A 199 -20.73 -7.12 -16.33
C VAL A 199 -21.89 -6.33 -15.70
N ALA A 200 -21.63 -5.11 -15.20
CA ALA A 200 -22.65 -4.25 -14.61
C ALA A 200 -23.78 -3.89 -15.59
N ALA A 201 -23.48 -3.72 -16.89
CA ALA A 201 -24.49 -3.51 -17.91
C ALA A 201 -25.45 -4.72 -18.08
N SER A 202 -24.99 -5.94 -17.79
CA SER A 202 -25.78 -7.17 -17.92
C SER A 202 -26.43 -7.64 -16.63
N LYS A 203 -25.95 -7.19 -15.47
CA LYS A 203 -26.40 -7.63 -14.13
C LYS A 203 -26.73 -6.42 -13.28
N CYS A 204 -28.03 -6.17 -13.10
CA CYS A 204 -28.52 -5.10 -12.24
C CYS A 204 -27.91 -5.20 -10.83
N ARG A 205 -27.49 -4.05 -10.27
CA ARG A 205 -26.85 -3.92 -8.94
C ARG A 205 -25.48 -4.59 -8.79
N PHE A 206 -24.82 -5.00 -9.88
CA PHE A 206 -23.46 -5.52 -9.76
C PHE A 206 -22.52 -4.44 -9.22
N PHE A 207 -22.46 -3.24 -9.83
CA PHE A 207 -21.63 -2.12 -9.37
C PHE A 207 -22.46 -0.83 -9.32
N ASP A 208 -22.51 -0.17 -8.16
CA ASP A 208 -23.25 1.08 -7.97
C ASP A 208 -22.37 2.30 -8.36
N GLN A 209 -22.55 2.77 -9.59
CA GLN A 209 -21.80 3.91 -10.11
C GLN A 209 -22.29 5.26 -9.55
N GLU A 210 -23.51 5.34 -9.03
CA GLU A 210 -24.02 6.57 -8.41
C GLU A 210 -23.26 6.84 -7.11
N THR A 211 -23.10 5.81 -6.28
CA THR A 211 -22.39 5.91 -5.00
C THR A 211 -20.87 5.91 -5.17
N HIS A 212 -20.32 5.03 -6.00
CA HIS A 212 -18.87 4.80 -6.05
C HIS A 212 -18.15 5.55 -7.19
N GLY A 213 -18.89 6.05 -8.19
CA GLY A 213 -18.32 6.55 -9.43
C GLY A 213 -17.98 5.42 -10.40
N ILE A 214 -17.14 5.69 -11.39
CA ILE A 214 -16.67 4.63 -12.29
C ILE A 214 -15.55 3.80 -11.62
N PRO A 215 -15.44 2.49 -11.89
CA PRO A 215 -14.40 1.66 -11.29
C PRO A 215 -12.99 2.16 -11.61
N ILE A 216 -12.11 2.20 -10.61
CA ILE A 216 -10.71 2.67 -10.78
C ILE A 216 -10.73 4.07 -11.39
N ASN A 217 -11.45 4.99 -10.75
CA ASN A 217 -11.54 6.36 -11.20
C ASN A 217 -10.27 7.16 -10.83
N THR A 218 -10.27 8.43 -11.19
CA THR A 218 -9.15 9.35 -10.92
C THR A 218 -8.94 9.53 -9.41
N LEU A 219 -10.03 9.59 -8.62
CA LEU A 219 -9.94 9.69 -7.17
C LEU A 219 -9.28 8.45 -6.56
N ASP A 220 -9.67 7.25 -7.00
CA ASP A 220 -9.06 5.98 -6.57
C ASP A 220 -7.57 5.93 -6.92
N SER A 221 -7.18 6.51 -8.06
CA SER A 221 -5.79 6.56 -8.50
C SER A 221 -4.96 7.50 -7.64
N ILE A 222 -5.48 8.68 -7.28
CA ILE A 222 -4.82 9.60 -6.34
C ILE A 222 -4.73 8.96 -4.95
N HIS A 223 -5.81 8.31 -4.48
CA HIS A 223 -5.85 7.55 -3.22
C HIS A 223 -4.75 6.49 -3.17
N ALA A 224 -4.61 5.70 -4.23
CA ALA A 224 -3.57 4.69 -4.31
C ALA A 224 -2.17 5.32 -4.23
N ILE A 225 -1.87 6.35 -5.04
CA ILE A 225 -0.57 7.03 -4.98
C ILE A 225 -0.31 7.63 -3.59
N ALA A 226 -1.29 8.27 -2.96
CA ALA A 226 -1.16 8.78 -1.60
C ALA A 226 -0.87 7.65 -0.59
N THR A 227 -1.55 6.52 -0.70
CA THR A 227 -1.32 5.35 0.17
C THR A 227 0.13 4.85 0.06
N PHE A 228 0.68 4.74 -1.15
CA PHE A 228 2.05 4.25 -1.36
C PHE A 228 3.14 5.28 -1.05
N SER A 229 2.86 6.56 -1.24
CA SER A 229 3.86 7.63 -1.11
C SER A 229 3.85 8.29 0.27
N CYS A 230 2.67 8.51 0.85
CA CYS A 230 2.47 9.33 2.03
C CYS A 230 2.38 8.51 3.33
N ASN A 231 1.64 7.41 3.33
CA ASN A 231 1.24 6.76 4.58
C ASN A 231 2.42 6.31 5.44
N HIS A 232 3.53 5.91 4.81
CA HIS A 232 4.77 5.57 5.49
C HIS A 232 5.20 6.69 6.47
N ALA A 233 5.23 7.94 6.00
CA ALA A 233 5.75 9.08 6.75
C ALA A 233 4.80 9.56 7.86
N TRP A 234 3.48 9.36 7.72
CA TRP A 234 2.50 10.00 8.60
C TRP A 234 1.56 9.03 9.33
N LEU A 235 1.13 7.94 8.68
CA LEU A 235 0.16 6.99 9.22
C LEU A 235 0.79 5.68 9.68
N GLN A 236 2.10 5.48 9.47
CA GLN A 236 2.79 4.21 9.77
C GLN A 236 4.00 4.41 10.68
N LEU A 237 5.10 4.94 10.15
CA LEU A 237 6.37 5.04 10.87
C LEU A 237 6.25 5.80 12.20
N PRO A 238 5.51 6.92 12.30
CA PRO A 238 5.33 7.62 13.58
C PRO A 238 4.67 6.77 14.67
N LEU A 239 3.71 5.91 14.30
CA LEU A 239 3.03 5.00 15.22
C LEU A 239 3.93 3.83 15.67
N MET A 240 5.05 3.62 14.96
CA MET A 240 6.14 2.72 15.36
C MET A 240 7.30 3.47 16.04
N GLY A 241 7.17 4.77 16.29
CA GLY A 241 8.15 5.63 16.95
C GLY A 241 9.21 6.24 16.03
N ILE A 242 9.14 6.00 14.71
CA ILE A 242 10.11 6.49 13.74
C ILE A 242 9.61 7.79 13.12
N THR A 243 10.44 8.83 13.14
CA THR A 243 10.19 10.09 12.42
C THR A 243 11.23 10.25 11.31
N PRO A 244 10.89 9.99 10.04
CA PRO A 244 11.78 10.22 8.91
C PRO A 244 12.21 11.69 8.80
N GLU A 245 13.38 11.94 8.21
CA GLU A 245 13.82 13.30 7.91
C GLU A 245 12.97 13.89 6.80
N LYS A 246 12.78 15.22 6.85
CA LYS A 246 11.96 15.94 5.87
C LYS A 246 12.42 15.69 4.43
N GLN A 247 13.74 15.67 4.20
CA GLN A 247 14.31 15.43 2.88
C GLN A 247 14.03 14.01 2.38
N GLU A 248 14.09 12.99 3.25
CA GLU A 248 13.76 11.62 2.88
C GLU A 248 12.31 11.50 2.41
N VAL A 249 11.39 12.21 3.08
CA VAL A 249 9.98 12.23 2.69
C VAL A 249 9.82 12.94 1.35
N GLU A 250 10.44 14.09 1.13
CA GLU A 250 10.38 14.81 -0.15
C GLU A 250 10.93 13.97 -1.32
N ASP A 251 12.07 13.31 -1.11
CA ASP A 251 12.68 12.46 -2.12
C ASP A 251 11.80 11.24 -2.46
N TYR A 252 11.14 10.65 -1.45
CA TYR A 252 10.23 9.52 -1.65
C TYR A 252 8.93 9.94 -2.35
N ILE A 253 8.38 11.12 -2.02
CA ILE A 253 7.23 11.70 -2.73
C ILE A 253 7.58 11.96 -4.20
N ALA A 254 8.78 12.46 -4.51
CA ALA A 254 9.22 12.68 -5.90
C ALA A 254 9.28 11.39 -6.72
N LEU A 255 9.75 10.28 -6.14
CA LEU A 255 9.69 8.95 -6.78
C LEU A 255 8.24 8.58 -7.14
N TRP A 256 7.32 8.69 -6.19
CA TRP A 256 5.93 8.32 -6.43
C TRP A 256 5.15 9.31 -7.31
N ARG A 257 5.57 10.58 -7.35
CA ARG A 257 5.09 11.54 -8.35
C ARG A 257 5.46 11.11 -9.77
N TYR A 258 6.68 10.58 -9.96
CA TYR A 258 7.09 9.98 -11.23
C TYR A 258 6.29 8.71 -11.55
N VAL A 259 6.05 7.84 -10.57
CA VAL A 259 5.16 6.67 -10.73
C VAL A 259 3.75 7.11 -11.12
N ALA A 260 3.21 8.17 -10.51
CA ALA A 260 1.89 8.73 -10.83
C ALA A 260 1.81 9.20 -12.30
N HIS A 261 2.85 9.88 -12.80
CA HIS A 261 2.94 10.26 -14.21
C HIS A 261 2.85 9.04 -15.13
N VAL A 262 3.69 8.02 -14.93
CA VAL A 262 3.76 6.85 -15.82
C VAL A 262 2.47 6.00 -15.74
N ILE A 263 1.88 5.87 -14.55
CA ILE A 263 0.66 5.08 -14.36
C ILE A 263 -0.62 5.77 -14.85
N GLY A 264 -0.53 7.05 -15.26
CA GLY A 264 -1.68 7.83 -15.74
C GLY A 264 -2.53 8.43 -14.60
N ALA A 265 -1.96 8.66 -13.43
CA ALA A 265 -2.60 9.33 -12.30
C ALA A 265 -2.20 10.83 -12.24
N PRO A 266 -3.07 11.73 -11.75
CA PRO A 266 -2.74 13.14 -11.58
C PRO A 266 -1.54 13.36 -10.64
N GLN A 267 -0.41 13.81 -11.18
CA GLN A 267 0.85 13.97 -10.46
C GLN A 267 0.97 15.32 -9.73
N GLU A 268 0.13 16.30 -10.08
CA GLU A 268 0.13 17.66 -9.53
C GLU A 268 -0.29 17.74 -8.05
N TYR A 269 -0.84 16.66 -7.50
CA TYR A 269 -1.15 16.52 -6.08
C TYR A 269 0.08 16.18 -5.22
N PHE A 270 1.18 15.78 -5.86
CA PHE A 270 2.38 15.24 -5.21
C PHE A 270 3.62 16.09 -5.49
N THR A 271 3.46 17.41 -5.71
CA THR A 271 4.61 18.27 -6.07
C THR A 271 5.57 18.51 -4.91
N THR A 272 5.06 18.46 -3.67
CA THR A 272 5.81 18.59 -2.41
C THR A 272 5.20 17.66 -1.36
N ALA A 273 5.97 17.29 -0.34
CA ALA A 273 5.49 16.46 0.76
C ALA A 273 4.39 17.14 1.56
N THR A 274 4.41 18.47 1.67
CA THR A 274 3.34 19.22 2.36
C THR A 274 2.01 19.09 1.60
N GLN A 275 2.03 19.29 0.28
CA GLN A 275 0.83 19.12 -0.54
C GLN A 275 0.37 17.65 -0.55
N ALA A 276 1.30 16.70 -0.73
CA ALA A 276 1.00 15.27 -0.72
C ALA A 276 0.39 14.81 0.60
N LYS A 277 0.86 15.35 1.73
CA LYS A 277 0.29 15.12 3.05
C LYS A 277 -1.14 15.66 3.15
N ALA A 278 -1.38 16.90 2.72
CA ALA A 278 -2.72 17.50 2.76
C ALA A 278 -3.71 16.72 1.87
N VAL A 279 -3.25 16.22 0.72
CA VAL A 279 -4.03 15.33 -0.16
C VAL A 279 -4.37 14.02 0.55
N MET A 280 -3.37 13.36 1.14
CA MET A 280 -3.58 12.13 1.94
C MET A 280 -4.61 12.37 3.05
N GLU A 281 -4.44 13.41 3.87
CA GLU A 281 -5.34 13.77 4.97
C GLU A 281 -6.77 14.09 4.46
N SER A 282 -6.89 14.77 3.33
CA SER A 282 -8.17 15.10 2.71
C SER A 282 -8.92 13.86 2.24
N LEU A 283 -8.24 12.94 1.55
CA LEU A 283 -8.85 11.70 1.05
C LEU A 283 -9.20 10.77 2.20
N ALA A 284 -8.27 10.61 3.16
CA ALA A 284 -8.49 9.76 4.31
C ALA A 284 -9.69 10.25 5.15
N TYR A 285 -9.88 11.57 5.29
CA TYR A 285 -11.01 12.14 6.02
C TYR A 285 -12.34 12.03 5.26
N ASN A 286 -12.33 12.28 3.96
CA ASN A 286 -13.57 12.42 3.18
C ASN A 286 -14.09 11.10 2.60
N GLU A 287 -13.21 10.11 2.41
CA GLU A 287 -13.52 8.92 1.60
C GLU A 287 -13.42 7.57 2.34
N LEU A 288 -12.74 7.52 3.49
CA LEU A 288 -12.67 6.30 4.29
C LEU A 288 -13.96 6.11 5.09
N LEU A 289 -14.65 5.01 4.77
CA LEU A 289 -15.85 4.57 5.45
C LEU A 289 -15.92 3.04 5.40
N VAL A 290 -16.02 2.42 6.58
CA VAL A 290 -16.17 0.97 6.65
C VAL A 290 -17.57 0.56 6.16
N THR A 291 -17.62 -0.29 5.14
CA THR A 291 -18.86 -0.85 4.58
C THR A 291 -18.97 -2.35 4.89
N PRO A 292 -20.13 -3.00 4.64
CA PRO A 292 -20.22 -4.46 4.74
C PRO A 292 -19.18 -5.18 3.88
N THR A 293 -18.82 -4.64 2.72
CA THR A 293 -17.75 -5.18 1.85
C THR A 293 -16.39 -5.06 2.51
N SER A 294 -16.09 -3.95 3.19
CA SER A 294 -14.87 -3.78 4.01
C SER A 294 -14.70 -4.89 5.03
N VAL A 295 -15.77 -5.26 5.74
CA VAL A 295 -15.76 -6.34 6.74
C VAL A 295 -15.43 -7.70 6.10
N VAL A 296 -15.94 -7.98 4.90
CA VAL A 296 -15.63 -9.21 4.17
C VAL A 296 -14.17 -9.25 3.75
N ILE A 297 -13.69 -8.17 3.14
CA ILE A 297 -12.32 -8.09 2.61
C ILE A 297 -11.29 -8.10 3.73
N GLY A 298 -11.55 -7.39 4.84
CA GLY A 298 -10.72 -7.41 6.05
C GLY A 298 -10.65 -8.81 6.66
N TYR A 299 -11.78 -9.53 6.74
CA TYR A 299 -11.80 -10.91 7.21
C TYR A 299 -10.95 -11.83 6.33
N ASN A 300 -11.13 -11.79 5.00
CA ASN A 300 -10.38 -12.62 4.06
C ASN A 300 -8.88 -12.30 4.10
N PHE A 301 -8.50 -11.05 4.36
CA PHE A 301 -7.10 -10.65 4.50
C PHE A 301 -6.43 -11.30 5.72
N VAL A 302 -7.09 -11.23 6.90
CA VAL A 302 -6.60 -11.90 8.10
C VAL A 302 -6.50 -13.41 7.87
N GLU A 303 -7.53 -14.02 7.29
CA GLU A 303 -7.54 -15.45 6.96
C GLU A 303 -6.44 -15.84 5.97
N ALA A 304 -6.17 -15.03 4.95
CA ALA A 304 -5.14 -15.34 3.97
C ALA A 304 -3.72 -15.33 4.58
N LEU A 305 -3.45 -14.42 5.53
CA LEU A 305 -2.11 -14.23 6.10
C LEU A 305 -1.86 -15.02 7.38
N LYS A 306 -2.88 -15.29 8.19
CA LYS A 306 -2.68 -15.98 9.48
C LYS A 306 -2.10 -17.37 9.25
N ASP A 307 -1.12 -17.74 10.07
CA ASP A 307 -0.46 -19.06 10.04
C ASP A 307 0.12 -19.41 8.66
N LEU A 308 0.53 -18.41 7.88
CA LEU A 308 1.14 -18.62 6.57
C LEU A 308 2.64 -18.92 6.73
N PRO A 309 3.13 -20.09 6.27
CA PRO A 309 4.56 -20.41 6.33
C PRO A 309 5.41 -19.50 5.43
N PRO A 310 6.66 -19.21 5.82
CA PRO A 310 7.37 -19.76 6.98
C PRO A 310 7.20 -18.93 8.26
N MET A 311 6.61 -17.74 8.18
CA MET A 311 6.57 -16.80 9.29
C MET A 311 5.50 -17.12 10.33
N ASN A 312 4.42 -17.78 9.93
CA ASN A 312 3.33 -18.24 10.80
C ASN A 312 2.83 -17.13 11.75
N ILE A 313 2.56 -15.94 11.22
CA ILE A 313 2.07 -14.82 12.04
C ILE A 313 0.63 -15.12 12.51
N SER A 314 0.34 -14.86 13.77
CA SER A 314 -0.96 -15.08 14.39
C SER A 314 -1.98 -14.00 13.98
N ASP A 315 -3.25 -14.37 14.00
CA ASP A 315 -4.36 -13.41 13.88
C ASP A 315 -4.30 -12.35 14.99
N GLY A 316 -3.90 -12.74 16.20
CA GLY A 316 -3.69 -11.83 17.33
C GLY A 316 -2.64 -10.75 17.04
N PHE A 317 -1.50 -11.10 16.44
CA PHE A 317 -0.48 -10.13 16.03
C PHE A 317 -0.98 -9.20 14.94
N ILE A 318 -1.64 -9.73 13.90
CA ILE A 318 -2.24 -8.94 12.81
C ILE A 318 -3.24 -7.91 13.39
N GLN A 319 -4.12 -8.35 14.29
CA GLN A 319 -5.12 -7.50 14.93
C GLN A 319 -4.50 -6.46 15.86
N ALA A 320 -3.46 -6.82 16.63
CA ALA A 320 -2.79 -5.89 17.54
C ALA A 320 -2.08 -4.78 16.75
N ALA A 321 -1.34 -5.14 15.71
CA ALA A 321 -0.69 -4.19 14.82
C ALA A 321 -1.70 -3.28 14.12
N SER A 322 -2.77 -3.86 13.56
CA SER A 322 -3.83 -3.10 12.89
C SER A 322 -4.50 -2.09 13.84
N ARG A 323 -4.73 -2.46 15.11
CA ARG A 323 -5.34 -1.57 16.10
C ARG A 323 -4.43 -0.41 16.51
N VAL A 324 -3.13 -0.65 16.63
CA VAL A 324 -2.17 0.42 16.93
C VAL A 324 -2.02 1.37 15.74
N LEU A 325 -2.05 0.85 14.52
CA LEU A 325 -1.86 1.65 13.31
C LEU A 325 -3.11 2.43 12.87
N ASN A 326 -4.30 1.85 13.02
CA ASN A 326 -5.55 2.44 12.50
C ASN A 326 -6.51 2.93 13.58
N GLY A 327 -6.26 2.60 14.85
CA GLY A 327 -7.17 2.89 15.96
C GLY A 327 -8.20 1.79 16.21
N HIS A 328 -8.69 1.74 17.45
CA HIS A 328 -9.61 0.68 17.89
C HIS A 328 -10.97 0.72 17.19
N GLU A 329 -11.48 1.92 16.89
CA GLU A 329 -12.81 2.11 16.30
C GLU A 329 -12.90 1.54 14.88
N ILE A 330 -11.94 1.87 14.00
CA ILE A 330 -11.89 1.33 12.63
C ILE A 330 -11.78 -0.21 12.67
N CYS A 331 -10.93 -0.75 13.53
CA CYS A 331 -10.79 -2.20 13.69
C CYS A 331 -12.06 -2.87 14.24
N ASP A 332 -12.78 -2.23 15.18
CA ASP A 332 -14.06 -2.73 15.70
C ASP A 332 -15.13 -2.74 14.58
N GLN A 333 -15.19 -1.67 13.76
CA GLN A 333 -16.09 -1.61 12.59
C GLN A 333 -15.76 -2.69 11.54
N LEU A 334 -14.48 -2.99 11.32
CA LEU A 334 -14.03 -4.09 10.44
C LEU A 334 -14.32 -5.49 11.01
N GLY A 335 -14.82 -5.59 12.24
CA GLY A 335 -15.12 -6.86 12.91
C GLY A 335 -13.87 -7.61 13.39
N MET A 336 -12.75 -6.89 13.62
CA MET A 336 -11.54 -7.50 14.16
C MET A 336 -11.69 -7.88 15.63
N GLY A 337 -11.09 -9.00 16.02
CA GLY A 337 -11.02 -9.43 17.42
C GLY A 337 -10.26 -8.47 18.32
N ARG A 338 -10.36 -8.69 19.64
CA ARG A 338 -9.56 -7.99 20.64
C ARG A 338 -8.43 -8.92 21.08
N PRO A 339 -7.19 -8.69 20.61
CA PRO A 339 -6.09 -9.60 20.87
C PRO A 339 -5.63 -9.53 22.32
N SER A 340 -4.88 -10.55 22.75
CA SER A 340 -4.33 -10.62 24.11
C SER A 340 -3.18 -9.61 24.32
N TRP A 341 -2.82 -9.37 25.58
CA TRP A 341 -1.68 -8.53 25.92
C TRP A 341 -0.37 -9.02 25.29
N TYR A 342 -0.21 -10.34 25.08
CA TYR A 342 0.97 -10.92 24.45
C TYR A 342 1.15 -10.42 23.01
N SER A 343 0.07 -10.35 22.23
CA SER A 343 0.13 -9.85 20.85
C SER A 343 0.51 -8.36 20.80
N TYR A 344 0.01 -7.56 21.75
CA TYR A 344 0.45 -6.16 21.89
C TYR A 344 1.91 -6.05 22.33
N ALA A 345 2.38 -6.93 23.23
CA ALA A 345 3.78 -7.00 23.64
C ALA A 345 4.69 -7.35 22.44
N CYS A 346 4.31 -8.33 21.61
CA CYS A 346 5.00 -8.65 20.37
C CYS A 346 5.04 -7.44 19.42
N PHE A 347 3.91 -6.77 19.18
CA PHE A 347 3.90 -5.60 18.31
C PHE A 347 4.75 -4.44 18.88
N ARG A 348 4.72 -4.23 20.20
CA ARG A 348 5.59 -3.24 20.86
C ARG A 348 7.07 -3.58 20.70
N GLY A 349 7.42 -4.87 20.80
CA GLY A 349 8.76 -5.37 20.51
C GLY A 349 9.19 -5.13 19.07
N HIS A 350 8.29 -5.31 18.10
CA HIS A 350 8.53 -4.90 16.71
C HIS A 350 8.83 -3.39 16.62
N CYS A 351 8.00 -2.53 17.22
CA CYS A 351 8.22 -1.08 17.21
C CYS A 351 9.60 -0.71 17.80
N TRP A 352 9.99 -1.30 18.92
CA TRP A 352 11.30 -1.06 19.53
C TRP A 352 12.46 -1.57 18.67
N LEU A 353 12.30 -2.71 18.00
CA LEU A 353 13.31 -3.22 17.07
C LEU A 353 13.52 -2.23 15.91
N VAL A 354 12.45 -1.84 15.22
CA VAL A 354 12.55 -0.98 14.04
C VAL A 354 13.00 0.43 14.41
N TRP A 355 12.56 0.96 15.55
CA TRP A 355 13.02 2.25 16.06
C TRP A 355 14.51 2.23 16.41
N SER A 356 14.97 1.17 17.08
CA SER A 356 16.38 1.01 17.44
C SER A 356 17.25 0.88 16.19
N LEU A 357 16.80 0.08 15.22
CA LEU A 357 17.50 -0.12 13.95
C LEU A 357 17.58 1.19 13.15
N ALA A 358 16.46 1.90 12.97
CA ALA A 358 16.41 3.20 12.32
C ALA A 358 17.32 4.24 13.01
N SER A 359 17.35 4.23 14.35
CA SER A 359 18.24 5.09 15.12
C SER A 359 19.70 4.74 14.84
N LEU A 360 20.09 3.47 14.97
CA LEU A 360 21.47 3.01 14.74
C LEU A 360 21.97 3.31 13.32
N GLN A 361 21.10 3.16 12.31
CA GLN A 361 21.42 3.51 10.91
C GLN A 361 21.76 4.99 10.76
N ARG A 362 21.11 5.90 11.50
CA ARG A 362 21.44 7.33 11.49
C ARG A 362 22.82 7.63 12.10
N TRP A 363 23.21 6.90 13.14
CA TRP A 363 24.50 7.09 13.79
C TRP A 363 25.66 6.49 13.00
N ILE A 364 25.40 5.47 12.17
CA ILE A 364 26.43 4.69 11.48
C ILE A 364 26.08 4.58 9.99
N PRO A 365 26.54 5.51 9.12
CA PRO A 365 26.21 5.51 7.69
C PRO A 365 26.55 4.20 6.97
N ALA A 366 27.68 3.57 7.29
CA ALA A 366 28.06 2.28 6.70
C ALA A 366 27.08 1.14 7.08
N LEU A 367 26.45 1.21 8.25
CA LEU A 367 25.39 0.27 8.64
C LEU A 367 24.12 0.55 7.83
N ASP A 368 23.76 1.82 7.63
CA ASP A 368 22.61 2.22 6.81
C ASP A 368 22.73 1.68 5.38
N ASP A 369 23.87 1.91 4.71
CA ASP A 369 24.12 1.39 3.37
C ASP A 369 23.98 -0.14 3.32
N LYS A 370 24.60 -0.84 4.28
CA LYS A 370 24.56 -2.31 4.32
C LYS A 370 23.15 -2.85 4.56
N VAL A 371 22.37 -2.23 5.45
CA VAL A 371 20.99 -2.64 5.73
C VAL A 371 20.12 -2.39 4.51
N ILE A 372 20.25 -1.23 3.87
CA ILE A 372 19.51 -0.88 2.65
C ILE A 372 19.78 -1.89 1.54
N ASP A 373 21.05 -2.20 1.27
CA ASP A 373 21.42 -3.14 0.21
C ASP A 373 20.95 -4.56 0.53
N LEU A 374 21.11 -5.02 1.78
CA LEU A 374 20.61 -6.32 2.23
C LEU A 374 19.09 -6.42 2.07
N CYS A 375 18.35 -5.40 2.49
CA CYS A 375 16.90 -5.38 2.38
C CYS A 375 16.44 -5.29 0.92
N ARG A 376 17.13 -4.49 0.10
CA ARG A 376 16.85 -4.35 -1.34
C ARG A 376 16.95 -5.70 -2.05
N GLU A 377 18.13 -6.31 -2.00
CA GLU A 377 18.39 -7.58 -2.67
C GLU A 377 17.61 -8.73 -2.02
N GLY A 378 17.52 -8.75 -0.69
CA GLY A 378 16.81 -9.78 0.05
C GLY A 378 15.31 -9.82 -0.30
N LEU A 379 14.64 -8.67 -0.31
CA LEU A 379 13.22 -8.60 -0.65
C LEU A 379 12.97 -8.85 -2.13
N HIS A 380 13.80 -8.29 -3.02
CA HIS A 380 13.70 -8.53 -4.45
C HIS A 380 13.80 -10.03 -4.76
N ASN A 381 14.82 -10.71 -4.23
CA ASN A 381 15.01 -12.14 -4.43
C ASN A 381 13.92 -12.99 -3.76
N ALA A 382 13.53 -12.68 -2.53
CA ALA A 382 12.51 -13.44 -1.81
C ALA A 382 11.13 -13.36 -2.48
N ILE A 383 10.74 -12.19 -3.00
CA ILE A 383 9.40 -11.97 -3.53
C ILE A 383 9.32 -12.33 -5.01
N ILE A 384 10.30 -11.93 -5.81
CA ILE A 384 10.23 -12.07 -7.26
C ILE A 384 10.78 -13.44 -7.70
N HIS A 385 11.94 -13.85 -7.19
CA HIS A 385 12.67 -15.00 -7.69
C HIS A 385 12.44 -16.30 -6.92
N SER A 386 12.00 -16.24 -5.65
CA SER A 386 11.80 -17.45 -4.86
C SER A 386 10.54 -18.25 -5.25
N ASN A 387 10.57 -19.57 -5.02
CA ASN A 387 9.43 -20.46 -5.22
C ASN A 387 8.25 -20.17 -4.28
N GLN A 388 8.52 -19.58 -3.11
CA GLN A 388 7.47 -19.15 -2.17
C GLN A 388 6.94 -17.74 -2.52
N GLY A 389 7.63 -17.02 -3.39
CA GLY A 389 7.22 -15.74 -3.97
C GLY A 389 6.50 -15.95 -5.31
N LEU A 390 6.95 -15.23 -6.35
CA LEU A 390 6.37 -15.27 -7.69
C LEU A 390 7.08 -16.21 -8.66
N GLY A 391 8.23 -16.78 -8.30
CA GLY A 391 8.94 -17.78 -9.11
C GLY A 391 9.44 -17.26 -10.46
N GLY A 392 9.99 -16.04 -10.49
CA GLY A 392 10.46 -15.36 -11.71
C GLY A 392 9.72 -14.05 -12.04
N GLY A 393 8.86 -13.59 -11.13
CA GLY A 393 8.03 -12.41 -11.32
C GLY A 393 6.68 -12.69 -11.99
N SER A 394 5.80 -11.69 -11.95
CA SER A 394 4.50 -11.70 -12.59
C SER A 394 4.47 -10.69 -13.73
N ILE A 395 3.85 -11.08 -14.83
CA ILE A 395 3.49 -10.18 -15.94
C ILE A 395 2.20 -9.41 -15.66
N LEU A 396 1.66 -9.50 -14.44
CA LEU A 396 0.44 -8.80 -14.02
C LEU A 396 -0.74 -9.11 -14.97
N ASP A 397 -0.84 -10.37 -15.39
CA ASP A 397 -1.88 -10.83 -16.30
C ASP A 397 -3.27 -10.74 -15.67
N PHE A 398 -4.26 -10.53 -16.52
CA PHE A 398 -5.66 -10.44 -16.13
C PHE A 398 -6.23 -11.83 -15.81
N LYS A 399 -5.87 -12.33 -14.62
CA LYS A 399 -6.37 -13.63 -14.12
C LYS A 399 -7.76 -13.54 -13.51
N TYR A 400 -8.10 -12.39 -12.96
CA TYR A 400 -9.24 -12.20 -12.08
C TYR A 400 -10.36 -11.46 -12.82
N VAL A 401 -11.05 -12.20 -13.69
CA VAL A 401 -12.13 -11.68 -14.52
C VAL A 401 -13.42 -11.66 -13.71
N PRO A 402 -14.07 -10.49 -13.51
CA PRO A 402 -15.41 -10.41 -12.95
C PRO A 402 -16.38 -11.37 -13.66
N ASP A 403 -16.94 -12.33 -12.92
CA ASP A 403 -17.94 -13.31 -13.38
C ASP A 403 -19.37 -12.92 -12.92
N GLY A 404 -19.49 -11.82 -12.19
CA GLY A 404 -20.72 -11.31 -11.61
C GLY A 404 -21.04 -11.86 -10.22
N ARG A 405 -20.13 -12.60 -9.58
CA ARG A 405 -20.19 -12.91 -8.15
C ARG A 405 -19.49 -11.79 -7.36
N ILE A 406 -19.97 -11.54 -6.15
CA ILE A 406 -19.32 -10.66 -5.19
C ILE A 406 -18.66 -11.55 -4.15
N GLN A 407 -17.41 -11.26 -3.83
CA GLN A 407 -16.63 -12.03 -2.87
C GLN A 407 -17.31 -12.06 -1.50
N GLY A 408 -17.48 -13.27 -0.94
CA GLY A 408 -17.95 -13.49 0.43
C GLY A 408 -16.80 -13.74 1.41
N LYS A 409 -17.14 -13.93 2.70
CA LYS A 409 -16.18 -14.37 3.71
C LYS A 409 -15.74 -15.79 3.42
N GLU A 410 -14.42 -16.01 3.39
CA GLU A 410 -13.82 -17.31 3.14
C GLU A 410 -12.80 -17.62 4.24
N LYS A 411 -12.84 -18.85 4.76
CA LYS A 411 -11.74 -19.37 5.58
C LYS A 411 -10.55 -19.73 4.70
N ASN A 412 -9.38 -19.83 5.30
CA ASN A 412 -8.24 -20.43 4.62
C ASN A 412 -8.32 -21.97 4.66
N ASP A 413 -7.62 -22.65 3.74
CA ASP A 413 -7.63 -24.12 3.63
C ASP A 413 -6.58 -24.81 4.55
N ARG A 414 -5.91 -24.09 5.47
CA ARG A 414 -4.89 -24.67 6.37
C ARG A 414 -5.55 -25.34 7.57
N ALA A 415 -4.90 -26.38 8.10
CA ALA A 415 -5.42 -27.16 9.23
C ALA A 415 -5.63 -26.27 10.47
N GLU A 416 -6.81 -26.38 11.09
CA GLU A 416 -7.10 -25.68 12.35
C GLU A 416 -6.30 -26.34 13.48
N GLY A 417 -5.28 -25.65 13.99
CA GLY A 417 -4.43 -26.11 15.08
C GLY A 417 -3.71 -24.94 15.74
N ARG A 418 -3.61 -24.95 17.07
CA ARG A 418 -2.93 -23.88 17.82
C ARG A 418 -1.42 -24.08 17.69
N LEU A 419 -0.79 -23.36 16.76
CA LEU A 419 0.66 -23.29 16.70
C LEU A 419 1.20 -22.76 18.02
N TRP A 420 2.24 -23.41 18.54
CA TRP A 420 2.94 -23.00 19.75
C TRP A 420 3.81 -21.77 19.47
N PHE A 421 4.19 -21.05 20.53
CA PHE A 421 4.94 -19.79 20.39
C PHE A 421 6.30 -19.95 19.68
N PHE A 422 6.95 -21.12 19.78
CA PHE A 422 8.22 -21.39 19.08
C PHE A 422 8.04 -21.68 17.58
N GLU A 423 6.83 -22.06 17.15
CA GLU A 423 6.46 -22.22 15.73
C GLU A 423 6.14 -20.87 15.06
N ARG A 424 6.21 -19.77 15.85
CA ARG A 424 6.00 -18.38 15.44
C ARG A 424 7.29 -17.58 15.67
N PRO A 425 8.37 -17.84 14.90
CA PRO A 425 9.71 -17.33 15.19
C PRO A 425 9.77 -15.80 15.23
N LEU A 426 9.02 -15.12 14.36
CA LEU A 426 8.95 -13.66 14.34
C LEU A 426 8.34 -13.08 15.62
N GLU A 427 7.18 -13.60 16.04
CA GLU A 427 6.50 -13.13 17.24
C GLU A 427 7.32 -13.43 18.50
N PHE A 428 7.95 -14.60 18.57
CA PHE A 428 8.83 -14.94 19.67
C PHE A 428 10.02 -13.98 19.75
N MET A 429 10.68 -13.70 18.62
CA MET A 429 11.77 -12.72 18.56
C MET A 429 11.30 -11.33 19.03
N TYR A 430 10.15 -10.86 18.55
CA TYR A 430 9.61 -9.58 18.99
C TYR A 430 9.26 -9.55 20.47
N PHE A 431 8.71 -10.64 21.01
CA PHE A 431 8.45 -10.74 22.44
C PHE A 431 9.75 -10.67 23.26
N VAL A 432 10.83 -11.32 22.81
CA VAL A 432 12.15 -11.23 23.46
C VAL A 432 12.65 -9.78 23.44
N VAL A 433 12.54 -9.07 22.31
CA VAL A 433 12.88 -7.64 22.22
C VAL A 433 12.05 -6.80 23.21
N PHE A 434 10.76 -7.10 23.35
CA PHE A 434 9.89 -6.44 24.33
C PHE A 434 10.35 -6.70 25.77
N VAL A 435 10.72 -7.95 26.12
CA VAL A 435 11.21 -8.24 27.47
C VAL A 435 12.52 -7.50 27.75
N ILE A 436 13.46 -7.49 26.80
CA ILE A 436 14.74 -6.75 26.91
C ILE A 436 14.49 -5.25 27.07
N GLY A 437 13.61 -4.66 26.27
CA GLY A 437 13.31 -3.23 26.40
C GLY A 437 12.67 -2.89 27.75
N CYS A 438 11.80 -3.75 28.28
CA CYS A 438 11.23 -3.56 29.62
C CYS A 438 12.28 -3.60 30.73
N THR A 439 13.25 -4.53 30.65
CA THR A 439 14.32 -4.63 31.65
C THR A 439 15.25 -3.42 31.61
N VAL A 440 15.57 -2.90 30.41
CA VAL A 440 16.35 -1.66 30.25
C VAL A 440 15.63 -0.46 30.85
N VAL A 441 14.34 -0.28 30.56
CA VAL A 441 13.54 0.82 31.13
C VAL A 441 13.45 0.72 32.65
N LEU A 442 13.23 -0.48 33.19
CA LEU A 442 13.17 -0.70 34.64
C LEU A 442 14.51 -0.38 35.31
N ALA A 443 15.63 -0.85 34.75
CA ALA A 443 16.96 -0.57 35.27
C ALA A 443 17.25 0.95 35.27
N TRP A 444 16.89 1.66 34.19
CA TRP A 444 17.04 3.10 34.11
C TRP A 444 16.21 3.84 35.16
N LEU A 445 14.94 3.45 35.36
CA LEU A 445 14.07 4.03 36.39
C LEU A 445 14.63 3.82 37.80
N LEU A 446 15.18 2.64 38.09
CA LEU A 446 15.82 2.34 39.38
C LEU A 446 17.07 3.19 39.60
N CYS A 447 17.92 3.36 38.58
CA CYS A 447 19.08 4.25 38.66
C CYS A 447 18.66 5.72 38.88
N MET A 448 17.63 6.21 38.18
CA MET A 448 17.11 7.56 38.37
C MET A 448 16.54 7.77 39.78
N ALA A 449 15.80 6.81 40.31
CA ALA A 449 15.28 6.87 41.67
C ALA A 449 16.41 6.92 42.71
N GLN A 450 17.48 6.15 42.51
CA GLN A 450 18.67 6.19 43.36
C GLN A 450 19.39 7.54 43.30
N LEU A 451 19.56 8.12 42.10
CA LEU A 451 20.17 9.44 41.92
C LEU A 451 19.34 10.54 42.60
N LEU A 452 18.01 10.50 42.50
CA LEU A 452 17.12 11.44 43.17
C LEU A 452 17.18 11.32 44.70
N ALA A 453 17.25 10.09 45.23
CA ALA A 453 17.42 9.85 46.66
C ALA A 453 18.78 10.34 47.20
N LEU A 454 19.84 10.21 46.40
CA LEU A 454 21.17 10.74 46.73
C LEU A 454 21.24 12.27 46.62
N GLY A 455 20.47 12.87 45.70
CA GLY A 455 20.35 14.32 45.54
C GLY A 455 19.57 14.98 46.69
N SER A 456 18.46 14.38 47.12
CA SER A 456 17.64 14.90 48.22
C SER A 456 18.35 14.82 49.58
N SER A 457 19.19 13.80 49.80
CA SER A 457 20.00 13.68 51.02
C SER A 457 21.18 14.68 51.08
N ARG A 458 21.59 15.28 49.96
CA ARG A 458 22.63 16.34 49.93
C ARG A 458 22.09 17.77 50.09
N LEU A 459 20.80 18.01 49.83
CA LEU A 459 20.16 19.31 50.03
C LEU A 459 19.57 19.51 51.44
N GLY A 460 19.50 18.43 52.24
CA GLY A 460 19.05 18.44 53.63
C GLY A 460 20.17 18.50 54.68
N ARG A 461 21.42 18.67 54.25
CA ARG A 461 22.58 19.01 55.09
C ARG A 461 23.10 20.37 54.63
#